data_AF-A0A2W2ELM8-F1
#
_entry.id   AF-A0A2W2ELM8-F1
#
_cell.length_a   1.000
_cell.length_b   1.000
_cell.length_c   1.000
_cell.angle_alpha   90.00
_cell.angle_beta   90.00
_cell.angle_gamma   90.00
#
_symmetry.space_group_name_H-M   'P 1'
#
loop_
_entity.id
_entity.type
_entity.pdbx_description
1 polymer ?
#
loop_
_entity_poly.entity_id
_entity_poly.type
_entity_poly.pdbx_seq_one_letter_code
_entity_poly.pdbx_strand_id
1 'polypeptide(L)'
;MRRRVGRYRRQSIAPEEDAYIGCIFVRDSVFFPAGSMVGPPPDFASNLVQGKSYDLANPSAVDYFTPLIRRLLGVAVEVDHSRPWHRPGPVYGDPRLVPQRLGQQSFKAVVLGAYGRRCAITDSRVQPVLQAAHIRPLPLGGEHRVDNGLLLKSDVHILFDRGYLGVDPKHRLVVSPRLRSEFGNGDQFYAKAGTQIALPERRRDRPNVEFLEWHLDTVFKA
;
A
#
# COMPACT_ATOMS: atom_id res chain seq x y z
N MET A 1 -3.31 15.83 19.52
CA MET A 1 -2.32 15.03 18.75
C MET A 1 -2.29 15.40 17.26
N ARG A 2 -3.42 15.36 16.53
CA ARG A 2 -3.52 15.71 15.09
C ARG A 2 -2.83 17.03 14.69
N ARG A 3 -3.10 18.14 15.40
CA ARG A 3 -2.42 19.43 15.17
C ARG A 3 -0.88 19.36 15.26
N ARG A 4 -0.34 18.56 16.20
CA ARG A 4 1.12 18.37 16.33
C ARG A 4 1.67 17.56 15.16
N VAL A 5 0.99 16.46 14.81
CA VAL A 5 1.40 15.61 13.67
C VAL A 5 1.36 16.40 12.36
N GLY A 6 0.29 17.16 12.13
CA GLY A 6 0.17 18.03 10.96
C GLY A 6 1.26 19.11 10.89
N ARG A 7 1.62 19.71 12.03
CA ARG A 7 2.76 20.65 12.12
C ARG A 7 4.08 20.00 11.71
N TYR A 8 4.39 18.79 12.21
CA TYR A 8 5.62 18.09 11.83
C TYR A 8 5.65 17.64 10.37
N ARG A 9 4.49 17.24 9.82
CA ARG A 9 4.35 16.85 8.41
C ARG A 9 4.26 18.03 7.44
N ARG A 10 4.14 19.26 7.96
CA ARG A 10 3.80 20.45 7.18
C ARG A 10 2.53 20.26 6.35
N GLN A 11 1.55 19.55 6.91
CA GLN A 11 0.29 19.20 6.25
C GLN A 11 -0.87 19.37 7.24
N SER A 12 -1.96 20.01 6.84
CA SER A 12 -3.18 20.04 7.64
C SER A 12 -3.87 18.68 7.62
N ILE A 13 -4.18 18.13 8.80
CA ILE A 13 -4.96 16.90 8.95
C ILE A 13 -6.36 17.32 9.38
N ALA A 14 -7.37 16.88 8.65
CA ALA A 14 -8.75 17.26 8.90
C ALA A 14 -9.22 16.78 10.30
N PRO A 15 -10.21 17.45 10.94
CA PRO A 15 -10.69 17.07 12.27
C PRO A 15 -11.11 15.59 12.39
N GLU A 16 -11.73 15.08 11.32
CA GLU A 16 -12.24 13.73 11.10
C GLU A 16 -11.19 12.73 10.58
N GLU A 17 -10.02 13.20 10.13
CA GLU A 17 -8.97 12.34 9.59
C GLU A 17 -8.03 11.86 10.71
N ASP A 18 -7.84 10.55 10.80
CA ASP A 18 -6.84 9.97 11.70
C ASP A 18 -5.46 9.95 11.08
N ALA A 19 -4.51 10.55 11.79
CA ALA A 19 -3.13 10.59 11.35
C ALA A 19 -2.52 9.19 11.42
N TYR A 20 -2.19 8.58 10.27
CA TYR A 20 -1.44 7.33 10.25
C TYR A 20 -0.08 7.51 10.95
N ILE A 21 0.13 6.89 12.11
CA ILE A 21 1.43 6.91 12.80
C ILE A 21 2.18 5.63 12.42
N GLY A 22 3.26 5.79 11.65
CA GLY A 22 4.16 4.68 11.34
C GLY A 22 5.03 4.31 12.55
N CYS A 23 5.43 3.05 12.65
CA CYS A 23 6.46 2.59 13.57
C CYS A 23 7.75 2.36 12.76
N ILE A 24 8.88 2.91 13.21
CA ILE A 24 10.19 2.56 12.67
C ILE A 24 10.75 1.44 13.55
N PHE A 25 10.80 0.23 13.01
CA PHE A 25 11.46 -0.89 13.67
C PHE A 25 12.95 -0.85 13.30
N VAL A 26 13.80 -0.51 14.26
CA VAL A 26 15.25 -0.59 14.08
C VAL A 26 15.66 -2.04 14.25
N ARG A 27 16.23 -2.62 13.19
CA ARG A 27 16.74 -4.00 13.17
C ARG A 27 18.25 -3.99 13.19
N ASP A 28 18.81 -5.09 13.71
CA ASP A 28 20.24 -5.40 13.62
C ASP A 28 21.11 -4.25 14.16
N SER A 29 20.69 -3.66 15.28
CA SER A 29 21.40 -2.57 15.94
C SER A 29 22.71 -3.07 16.55
N VAL A 30 23.79 -2.33 16.30
CA VAL A 30 25.12 -2.61 16.84
C VAL A 30 25.56 -1.45 17.72
N PHE A 31 26.00 -1.77 18.93
CA PHE A 31 26.49 -0.80 19.91
C PHE A 31 28.02 -0.85 19.94
N PHE A 32 28.67 0.30 19.83
CA PHE A 32 30.12 0.39 19.96
C PHE A 32 30.55 0.54 21.42
N PRO A 33 31.71 -0.02 21.83
CA PRO A 33 32.26 0.15 23.17
C PRO A 33 32.47 1.61 23.59
N ALA A 34 32.50 1.87 24.90
CA ALA A 34 32.83 3.20 25.44
C ALA A 34 34.22 3.67 24.96
N GLY A 35 34.37 4.98 24.68
CA GLY A 35 35.61 5.57 24.14
C GLY A 35 35.76 5.48 22.62
N SER A 36 34.77 4.91 21.95
CA SER A 36 34.83 4.67 20.51
C SER A 36 33.55 5.10 19.78
N MET A 37 32.66 5.78 20.50
CA MET A 37 31.46 6.37 19.94
C MET A 37 31.86 7.53 19.03
N VAL A 38 31.27 7.58 17.84
CA VAL A 38 31.41 8.73 16.94
C VAL A 38 30.24 9.66 17.20
N GLY A 39 30.48 10.97 17.13
CA GLY A 39 29.42 11.98 17.24
C GLY A 39 28.37 11.82 16.14
N PRO A 40 27.25 12.56 16.18
CA PRO A 40 26.21 12.44 15.16
C PRO A 40 26.73 12.80 13.74
N PRO A 41 26.14 12.24 12.67
CA PRO A 41 26.54 12.54 11.29
C PRO A 41 26.34 14.03 10.93
N PRO A 42 26.97 14.52 9.85
CA PRO A 42 26.81 15.91 9.40
C PRO A 42 25.34 16.34 9.31
N ASP A 43 25.06 17.56 9.74
CA ASP A 43 23.72 18.18 9.71
C ASP A 43 22.62 17.37 10.42
N PHE A 44 22.98 16.46 11.32
CA PHE A 44 22.00 15.67 12.08
C PHE A 44 21.41 16.52 13.21
N ALA A 45 20.18 17.01 13.01
CA ALA A 45 19.48 17.79 14.01
C ALA A 45 19.06 16.91 15.20
N SER A 46 19.27 17.38 16.43
CA SER A 46 18.92 16.64 17.65
C SER A 46 17.41 16.44 17.85
N ASN A 47 16.59 17.23 17.16
CA ASN A 47 15.13 17.17 17.16
C ASN A 47 14.55 16.49 15.91
N LEU A 48 15.35 15.66 15.22
CA LEU A 48 14.92 14.94 14.03
C LEU A 48 13.88 13.86 14.39
N VAL A 49 12.64 14.05 13.92
CA VAL A 49 11.49 13.15 14.18
C VAL A 49 11.12 12.26 12.99
N GLN A 50 11.94 12.28 11.93
CA GLN A 50 11.80 11.47 10.72
C GLN A 50 13.16 10.87 10.36
N GLY A 51 13.21 9.70 9.71
CA GLY A 51 14.48 9.14 9.26
C GLY A 51 15.18 10.09 8.28
N LYS A 52 16.48 10.34 8.50
CA LYS A 52 17.33 11.09 7.55
C LYS A 52 18.23 10.11 6.81
N SER A 53 18.25 10.24 5.49
CA SER A 53 19.15 9.46 4.62
C SER A 53 20.34 10.32 4.22
N TYR A 54 21.46 9.67 3.97
CA TYR A 54 22.70 10.29 3.53
C TYR A 54 23.12 9.66 2.22
N ASP A 55 23.49 10.50 1.25
CA ASP A 55 24.07 10.03 0.01
C ASP A 55 25.55 9.75 0.22
N LEU A 56 25.93 8.47 0.15
CA LEU A 56 27.33 8.03 0.25
C LEU A 56 28.13 8.32 -1.03
N ALA A 57 27.60 9.05 -2.00
CA ALA A 57 28.41 9.69 -3.05
C ALA A 57 28.91 11.08 -2.62
N ASN A 58 28.34 11.69 -1.58
CA ASN A 58 28.77 13.00 -1.07
C ASN A 58 30.01 12.85 -0.15
N PRO A 59 31.13 13.54 -0.42
CA PRO A 59 32.35 13.45 0.39
C PRO A 59 32.13 13.64 1.90
N SER A 60 31.29 14.60 2.32
CA SER A 60 31.07 14.87 3.74
C SER A 60 30.36 13.73 4.47
N ALA A 61 29.49 12.99 3.77
CA ALA A 61 28.83 11.81 4.31
C ALA A 61 29.76 10.59 4.27
N VAL A 62 30.50 10.40 3.18
CA VAL A 62 31.45 9.29 3.00
C VAL A 62 32.50 9.27 4.09
N ASP A 63 33.11 10.42 4.39
CA ASP A 63 34.17 10.53 5.38
C ASP A 63 33.69 10.15 6.79
N TYR A 64 32.42 10.45 7.10
CA TYR A 64 31.80 10.08 8.37
C TYR A 64 31.40 8.59 8.41
N PHE A 65 30.73 8.07 7.38
CA PHE A 65 30.15 6.71 7.40
C PHE A 65 31.17 5.62 7.10
N THR A 66 32.22 5.87 6.31
CA THR A 66 33.19 4.84 5.92
C THR A 66 33.91 4.22 7.12
N PRO A 67 34.45 4.98 8.10
CA PRO A 67 35.06 4.41 9.30
C PRO A 67 34.06 3.60 10.14
N LEU A 68 32.81 4.06 10.23
CA LEU A 68 31.74 3.39 10.96
C LEU A 68 31.34 2.05 10.32
N ILE A 69 31.16 2.02 9.00
CA ILE A 69 30.86 0.81 8.23
C ILE A 69 32.01 -0.18 8.35
N ARG A 70 33.25 0.28 8.19
CA ARG A 70 34.44 -0.56 8.37
C ARG A 70 34.48 -1.19 9.75
N ARG A 71 34.11 -0.42 10.77
CA ARG A 71 34.09 -0.89 12.15
C ARG A 71 32.96 -1.85 12.45
N LEU A 72 31.78 -1.60 11.89
CA LEU A 72 30.61 -2.45 12.01
C LEU A 72 30.85 -3.84 11.41
N LEU A 73 31.48 -3.89 10.23
CA LEU A 73 31.66 -5.11 9.45
C LEU A 73 33.01 -5.77 9.66
N GLY A 74 33.97 -5.08 10.29
CA GLY A 74 35.34 -5.56 10.51
C GLY A 74 36.18 -5.66 9.23
N VAL A 75 35.65 -5.21 8.09
CA VAL A 75 36.29 -5.26 6.77
C VAL A 75 36.18 -3.91 6.07
N ALA A 76 37.15 -3.59 5.22
CA ALA A 76 37.02 -2.44 4.33
C ALA A 76 35.87 -2.70 3.34
N VAL A 77 34.88 -1.82 3.33
CA VAL A 77 33.77 -1.88 2.37
C VAL A 77 34.02 -0.85 1.29
N GLU A 78 34.11 -1.32 0.06
CA GLU A 78 33.98 -0.48 -1.12
C GLU A 78 32.51 -0.44 -1.54
N VAL A 79 31.95 0.76 -1.66
CA VAL A 79 30.60 0.94 -2.19
C VAL A 79 30.69 0.93 -3.71
N ASP A 80 30.34 -0.22 -4.31
CA ASP A 80 30.33 -0.38 -5.76
C ASP A 80 29.00 0.11 -6.36
N HIS A 81 29.00 1.34 -6.89
CA HIS A 81 27.85 1.91 -7.61
C HIS A 81 27.70 1.40 -9.05
N SER A 82 28.68 0.63 -9.56
CA SER A 82 28.63 0.08 -10.92
C SER A 82 27.73 -1.15 -11.03
N ARG A 83 27.30 -1.73 -9.89
CA ARG A 83 26.46 -2.92 -9.84
C ARG A 83 25.08 -2.61 -9.25
N PRO A 84 24.01 -3.28 -9.73
CA PRO A 84 22.71 -3.22 -9.09
C PRO A 84 22.77 -3.70 -7.64
N TRP A 85 21.83 -3.23 -6.82
CA TRP A 85 21.69 -3.69 -5.44
C TRP A 85 21.57 -5.22 -5.41
N HIS A 86 22.46 -5.86 -4.64
CA HIS A 86 22.52 -7.30 -4.48
C HIS A 86 22.50 -7.62 -2.98
N ARG A 87 21.52 -8.43 -2.55
CA ARG A 87 21.44 -8.94 -1.18
C ARG A 87 21.95 -10.37 -1.14
N PRO A 88 23.20 -10.63 -0.68
CA PRO A 88 23.68 -11.98 -0.50
C PRO A 88 22.97 -12.68 0.66
N GLY A 89 22.94 -14.02 0.64
CA GLY A 89 22.40 -14.86 1.71
C GLY A 89 21.16 -15.67 1.32
N PRO A 90 20.53 -16.38 2.27
CA PRO A 90 19.37 -17.21 2.01
C PRO A 90 18.15 -16.38 1.57
N VAL A 91 17.51 -16.81 0.48
CA VAL A 91 16.32 -16.16 -0.09
C VAL A 91 15.06 -16.46 0.74
N TYR A 92 15.00 -17.65 1.33
CA TYR A 92 13.88 -18.12 2.14
C TYR A 92 14.29 -18.20 3.61
N GLY A 93 13.41 -17.74 4.50
CA GLY A 93 13.51 -18.03 5.93
C GLY A 93 12.73 -19.28 6.29
N ASP A 94 12.57 -19.52 7.60
CA ASP A 94 11.81 -20.67 8.09
C ASP A 94 10.33 -20.59 7.67
N PRO A 95 9.71 -21.73 7.29
CA PRO A 95 8.30 -21.77 6.93
C PRO A 95 7.43 -21.35 8.13
N ARG A 96 6.42 -20.50 7.87
CA ARG A 96 5.44 -20.07 8.87
C ARG A 96 4.07 -20.62 8.52
N LEU A 97 3.39 -21.20 9.51
CA LEU A 97 2.00 -21.59 9.38
C LEU A 97 1.12 -20.35 9.33
N VAL A 98 0.34 -20.22 8.26
CA VAL A 98 -0.66 -19.17 8.10
C VAL A 98 -2.04 -19.80 7.96
N PRO A 99 -3.09 -19.25 8.62
CA PRO A 99 -4.44 -19.73 8.44
C PRO A 99 -4.85 -19.68 6.96
N GLN A 100 -5.27 -20.81 6.41
CA GLN A 100 -5.76 -20.86 5.04
C GLN A 100 -7.19 -20.32 4.98
N ARG A 101 -7.42 -19.32 4.13
CA ARG A 101 -8.77 -18.83 3.84
C ARG A 101 -9.47 -19.80 2.88
N LEU A 102 -10.42 -20.57 3.42
CA LEU A 102 -11.24 -21.50 2.64
C LEU A 102 -12.21 -20.74 1.74
N GLY A 103 -12.60 -21.32 0.60
CA GLY A 103 -13.61 -20.73 -0.30
C GLY A 103 -13.16 -19.59 -1.21
N GLN A 104 -11.92 -19.12 -1.11
CA GLN A 104 -11.36 -18.07 -1.97
C GLN A 104 -11.44 -18.42 -3.48
N GLN A 105 -11.05 -19.64 -3.84
CA GLN A 105 -11.01 -20.07 -5.25
C GLN A 105 -12.42 -20.28 -5.82
N SER A 106 -13.34 -20.85 -5.03
CA SER A 106 -14.74 -21.02 -5.45
C SER A 106 -15.44 -19.67 -5.57
N PHE A 107 -15.24 -18.76 -4.61
CA PHE A 107 -15.73 -17.38 -4.68
C PHE A 107 -15.24 -16.68 -5.96
N LYS A 108 -13.93 -16.75 -6.24
CA LYS A 108 -13.36 -16.19 -7.46
C LYS A 108 -14.02 -16.77 -8.71
N ALA A 109 -14.20 -18.09 -8.79
CA ALA A 109 -14.82 -18.74 -9.94
C ALA A 109 -16.26 -18.26 -10.18
N VAL A 110 -17.07 -18.15 -9.12
CA VAL A 110 -18.46 -17.70 -9.23
C VAL A 110 -18.55 -16.23 -9.64
N VAL A 111 -17.76 -15.34 -9.03
CA VAL A 111 -17.71 -13.91 -9.40
C VAL A 111 -17.22 -13.74 -10.83
N LEU A 112 -16.21 -14.52 -11.24
CA LEU A 112 -15.69 -14.50 -12.61
C LEU A 112 -16.76 -14.87 -13.64
N GLY A 113 -17.60 -15.85 -13.33
CA GLY A 113 -18.78 -16.20 -14.14
C GLY A 113 -19.84 -15.10 -14.16
N ALA A 114 -20.20 -14.54 -13.01
CA ALA A 114 -21.25 -13.52 -12.88
C ALA A 114 -20.93 -12.24 -13.69
N TYR A 115 -19.66 -11.89 -13.80
CA TYR A 115 -19.18 -10.73 -14.56
C TYR A 115 -18.85 -11.06 -16.03
N GLY A 116 -19.12 -12.27 -16.53
CA GLY A 116 -18.80 -12.65 -17.90
C GLY A 116 -17.31 -12.52 -18.22
N ARG A 117 -16.44 -12.78 -17.23
CA ARG A 117 -14.97 -12.73 -17.33
C ARG A 117 -14.40 -11.37 -17.76
N ARG A 118 -15.07 -10.27 -17.39
CA ARG A 118 -14.60 -8.89 -17.66
C ARG A 118 -14.51 -8.05 -16.39
N CYS A 119 -13.47 -7.23 -16.30
CA CYS A 119 -13.32 -6.27 -15.20
C CYS A 119 -14.52 -5.31 -15.14
N ALA A 120 -15.09 -5.12 -13.96
CA ALA A 120 -16.23 -4.24 -13.73
C ALA A 120 -15.97 -2.78 -14.15
N ILE A 121 -14.73 -2.30 -13.98
CA ILE A 121 -14.37 -0.89 -14.18
C ILE A 121 -13.71 -0.64 -15.55
N THR A 122 -12.78 -1.51 -15.95
CA THR A 122 -11.96 -1.30 -17.17
C THR A 122 -12.43 -2.09 -18.38
N ASP A 123 -13.42 -2.98 -18.21
CA ASP A 123 -13.89 -3.94 -19.22
C ASP A 123 -12.83 -4.92 -19.73
N SER A 124 -11.63 -4.94 -19.11
CA SER A 124 -10.55 -5.84 -19.50
C SER A 124 -10.95 -7.31 -19.34
N ARG A 125 -10.66 -8.12 -20.35
CA ARG A 125 -10.93 -9.56 -20.40
C ARG A 125 -9.68 -10.43 -20.22
N VAL A 126 -8.56 -9.82 -19.83
CA VAL A 126 -7.28 -10.51 -19.63
C VAL A 126 -7.38 -11.32 -18.33
N GLN A 127 -7.88 -12.55 -18.42
CA GLN A 127 -8.28 -13.36 -17.25
C GLN A 127 -7.18 -13.56 -16.19
N PRO A 128 -5.89 -13.77 -16.53
CA PRO A 128 -4.85 -13.97 -15.52
C PRO A 128 -4.70 -12.80 -14.53
N VAL A 129 -5.05 -11.58 -14.93
CA VAL A 129 -4.97 -10.40 -14.06
C VAL A 129 -6.29 -10.07 -13.37
N LEU A 130 -7.36 -10.84 -13.63
CA LEU A 130 -8.65 -10.66 -12.97
C LEU A 130 -8.68 -11.32 -11.60
N GLN A 131 -9.20 -10.59 -10.63
CA GLN A 131 -9.32 -10.96 -9.23
C GLN A 131 -10.74 -10.66 -8.76
N ALA A 132 -11.26 -11.50 -7.85
CA ALA A 132 -12.51 -11.23 -7.17
C ALA A 132 -12.20 -10.44 -5.90
N ALA A 133 -12.54 -9.16 -5.93
CA ALA A 133 -12.43 -8.25 -4.80
C ALA A 133 -13.68 -8.38 -3.93
N HIS A 134 -13.49 -8.49 -2.62
CA HIS A 134 -14.60 -8.32 -1.68
C HIS A 134 -14.88 -6.83 -1.51
N ILE A 135 -16.14 -6.43 -1.55
CA ILE A 135 -16.54 -5.04 -1.27
C ILE A 135 -16.35 -4.79 0.24
N ARG A 136 -16.92 -5.65 1.07
CA ARG A 136 -16.62 -5.78 2.50
C ARG A 136 -15.72 -6.99 2.73
N PRO A 137 -14.48 -6.82 3.24
CA PRO A 137 -13.53 -7.91 3.38
C PRO A 137 -13.90 -8.84 4.54
N LEU A 138 -13.56 -10.13 4.41
CA LEU A 138 -13.89 -11.17 5.40
C LEU A 138 -13.50 -10.81 6.85
N PRO A 139 -12.29 -10.27 7.14
CA PRO A 139 -11.91 -9.94 8.52
C PRO A 139 -12.78 -8.84 9.16
N LEU A 140 -13.53 -8.08 8.37
CA LEU A 140 -14.41 -7.00 8.83
C LEU A 140 -15.90 -7.40 8.75
N GLY A 141 -16.20 -8.70 8.74
CA GLY A 141 -17.56 -9.23 8.69
C GLY A 141 -18.13 -9.40 7.28
N GLY A 142 -17.28 -9.42 6.26
CA GLY A 142 -17.68 -9.78 4.90
C GLY A 142 -17.89 -11.28 4.72
N GLU A 143 -18.61 -11.65 3.66
CA GLU A 143 -18.90 -13.04 3.30
C GLU A 143 -18.50 -13.34 1.84
N HIS A 144 -18.33 -14.63 1.51
CA HIS A 144 -18.15 -15.10 0.12
C HIS A 144 -19.46 -15.09 -0.67
N ARG A 145 -20.01 -13.90 -0.89
CA ARG A 145 -21.25 -13.68 -1.64
C ARG A 145 -20.99 -12.91 -2.93
N VAL A 146 -21.70 -13.26 -4.00
CA VAL A 146 -21.51 -12.61 -5.31
C VAL A 146 -21.87 -11.12 -5.25
N ASP A 147 -22.91 -10.75 -4.49
CA ASP A 147 -23.31 -9.37 -4.24
C ASP A 147 -22.35 -8.62 -3.29
N ASN A 148 -21.39 -9.32 -2.67
CA ASN A 148 -20.24 -8.74 -1.97
C ASN A 148 -18.95 -8.79 -2.83
N GLY A 149 -19.08 -9.09 -4.13
CA GLY A 149 -17.94 -9.32 -5.02
C GLY A 149 -17.91 -8.38 -6.21
N LEU A 150 -16.73 -7.87 -6.55
CA LEU A 150 -16.44 -7.20 -7.82
C LEU A 150 -15.35 -7.98 -8.56
N LEU A 151 -15.54 -8.24 -9.86
CA LEU A 151 -14.44 -8.75 -10.68
C LEU A 151 -13.58 -7.58 -11.16
N LEU A 152 -12.35 -7.47 -10.67
CA LEU A 152 -11.46 -6.34 -10.94
C LEU A 152 -10.12 -6.80 -11.52
N LYS A 153 -9.50 -5.97 -12.36
CA LYS A 153 -8.10 -6.12 -12.74
C LYS A 153 -7.22 -5.88 -11.50
N SER A 154 -6.08 -6.56 -11.40
CA SER A 154 -5.25 -6.60 -10.18
C SER A 154 -4.84 -5.23 -9.64
N ASP A 155 -4.48 -4.29 -10.52
CA ASP A 155 -4.18 -2.89 -10.15
C ASP A 155 -5.42 -2.15 -9.63
N VAL A 156 -6.56 -2.31 -10.30
CA VAL A 156 -7.85 -1.74 -9.90
C VAL A 156 -8.31 -2.29 -8.56
N HIS A 157 -8.14 -3.59 -8.33
CA HIS A 157 -8.43 -4.25 -7.06
C HIS A 157 -7.60 -3.64 -5.92
N ILE A 158 -6.28 -3.50 -6.12
CA ILE A 158 -5.39 -2.89 -5.12
C ILE A 158 -5.82 -1.44 -4.83
N LEU A 159 -6.19 -0.66 -5.84
CA LEU A 159 -6.65 0.72 -5.64
C LEU A 159 -8.00 0.79 -4.92
N PHE A 160 -8.91 -0.15 -5.20
CA PHE A 160 -10.19 -0.27 -4.52
C PHE A 160 -10.03 -0.65 -3.04
N ASP A 161 -9.21 -1.66 -2.74
CA ASP A 161 -8.91 -2.10 -1.36
C ASP A 161 -8.20 -1.01 -0.55
N ARG A 162 -7.42 -0.16 -1.21
CA ARG A 162 -6.73 0.98 -0.57
C ARG A 162 -7.58 2.26 -0.51
N GLY A 163 -8.83 2.21 -0.98
CA GLY A 163 -9.78 3.33 -0.92
C GLY A 163 -9.56 4.44 -1.94
N TYR A 164 -8.71 4.24 -2.95
CA TYR A 164 -8.52 5.24 -4.01
C TYR A 164 -9.62 5.17 -5.08
N LEU A 165 -10.26 4.01 -5.23
CA LEU A 165 -11.44 3.81 -6.05
C LEU A 165 -12.58 3.32 -5.16
N GLY A 166 -13.79 3.74 -5.48
CA GLY A 166 -15.03 3.30 -4.83
C GLY A 166 -16.14 3.12 -5.86
N VAL A 167 -17.27 2.57 -5.42
CA VAL A 167 -18.47 2.42 -6.24
C VAL A 167 -19.66 2.91 -5.43
N ASP A 168 -20.44 3.84 -5.97
CA ASP A 168 -21.60 4.40 -5.26
C ASP A 168 -22.81 3.44 -5.25
N PRO A 169 -23.84 3.69 -4.43
CA PRO A 169 -25.08 2.89 -4.39
C PRO A 169 -25.83 2.79 -5.74
N LYS A 170 -25.55 3.69 -6.68
CA LYS A 170 -26.09 3.65 -8.06
C LYS A 170 -25.18 2.88 -9.02
N HIS A 171 -24.16 2.22 -8.49
CA HIS A 171 -23.09 1.50 -9.17
C HIS A 171 -22.29 2.34 -10.16
N ARG A 172 -21.98 3.59 -9.77
CA ARG A 172 -21.08 4.47 -10.52
C ARG A 172 -19.69 4.47 -9.91
N LEU A 173 -18.67 4.59 -10.74
CA LEU A 173 -17.29 4.70 -10.28
C LEU A 173 -17.06 6.01 -9.53
N VAL A 174 -16.51 5.93 -8.33
CA VAL A 174 -16.02 7.08 -7.55
C VAL A 174 -14.50 7.01 -7.49
N VAL A 175 -13.82 8.13 -7.68
CA VAL A 175 -12.36 8.22 -7.68
C VAL A 175 -11.92 9.21 -6.62
N SER A 176 -11.07 8.77 -5.71
CA SER A 176 -10.50 9.61 -4.65
C SER A 176 -9.67 10.75 -5.25
N PRO A 177 -9.83 12.00 -4.81
CA PRO A 177 -8.92 13.10 -5.15
C PRO A 177 -7.46 12.82 -4.74
N ARG A 178 -7.26 11.99 -3.71
CA ARG A 178 -5.93 11.65 -3.19
C ARG A 178 -5.09 10.82 -4.14
N LEU A 179 -5.70 10.12 -5.09
CA LEU A 179 -4.96 9.39 -6.12
C LEU A 179 -4.08 10.36 -6.95
N ARG A 180 -4.63 11.51 -7.32
CA ARG A 180 -3.88 12.54 -8.04
C ARG A 180 -2.95 13.32 -7.12
N SER A 181 -3.38 13.72 -5.93
CA SER A 181 -2.55 14.56 -5.06
C SER A 181 -1.33 13.83 -4.48
N GLU A 182 -1.43 12.52 -4.22
CA GLU A 182 -0.32 11.74 -3.65
C GLU A 182 0.65 11.20 -4.72
N PHE A 183 0.16 10.90 -5.93
CA PHE A 183 0.96 10.18 -6.94
C PHE A 183 1.07 10.89 -8.30
N GLY A 184 0.37 12.01 -8.50
CA GLY A 184 0.41 12.78 -9.75
C GLY A 184 -0.15 12.03 -10.97
N ASN A 185 -0.93 10.98 -10.78
CA ASN A 185 -1.41 10.08 -11.85
C ASN A 185 -2.88 9.66 -11.63
N GLY A 186 -3.42 8.87 -12.56
CA GLY A 186 -4.75 8.24 -12.43
C GLY A 186 -5.80 8.75 -13.41
N ASP A 187 -5.41 9.51 -14.43
CA ASP A 187 -6.33 10.15 -15.39
C ASP A 187 -7.31 9.18 -16.05
N GLN A 188 -6.86 7.96 -16.35
CA GLN A 188 -7.71 6.89 -16.89
C GLN A 188 -8.92 6.54 -16.01
N PHE A 189 -8.82 6.72 -14.69
CA PHE A 189 -9.91 6.49 -13.74
C PHE A 189 -10.81 7.72 -13.64
N TYR A 190 -10.23 8.91 -13.58
CA TYR A 190 -11.01 10.16 -13.56
C TYR A 190 -11.84 10.34 -14.83
N ALA A 191 -11.32 9.94 -16.00
CA ALA A 191 -12.07 9.93 -17.26
C ALA A 191 -13.32 9.03 -17.23
N LYS A 192 -13.38 8.06 -16.31
CA LYS A 192 -14.51 7.15 -16.09
C LYS A 192 -15.29 7.48 -14.82
N ALA A 193 -14.91 8.50 -14.05
CA ALA A 193 -15.61 8.85 -12.82
C ALA A 193 -17.08 9.21 -13.12
N GLY A 194 -17.99 8.73 -12.27
CA GLY A 194 -19.44 8.90 -12.44
C GLY A 194 -20.08 7.99 -13.49
N THR A 195 -19.30 7.24 -14.28
CA THR A 195 -19.85 6.27 -15.23
C THR A 195 -20.29 4.99 -14.53
N GLN A 196 -21.30 4.32 -15.10
CA GLN A 196 -21.79 3.05 -14.60
C GLN A 196 -20.72 1.97 -14.78
N ILE A 197 -20.42 1.21 -13.73
CA ILE A 197 -19.58 0.02 -13.86
C ILE A 197 -20.33 -1.10 -14.60
N ALA A 198 -19.60 -2.03 -15.19
CA ALA A 198 -20.19 -3.26 -15.69
C ALA A 198 -20.79 -4.06 -14.52
N LEU A 199 -22.04 -4.48 -14.68
CA LEU A 199 -22.79 -5.23 -13.67
C LEU A 199 -23.03 -6.67 -14.13
N PRO A 200 -23.22 -7.60 -13.17
CA PRO A 200 -23.77 -8.91 -13.45
C PRO A 200 -25.16 -8.82 -14.10
N GLU A 201 -25.44 -9.75 -15.02
CA GLU A 201 -26.71 -9.82 -15.74
C GLU A 201 -27.88 -10.08 -14.77
N ARG A 202 -27.67 -11.01 -13.84
CA ARG A 202 -28.65 -11.35 -12.80
C ARG A 202 -28.69 -10.26 -11.74
N ARG A 203 -29.88 -9.69 -11.50
CA ARG A 203 -30.07 -8.59 -10.53
C ARG A 203 -29.63 -8.94 -9.11
N ARG A 204 -29.89 -10.17 -8.65
CA ARG A 204 -29.50 -10.65 -7.32
C ARG A 204 -27.98 -10.80 -7.11
N ASP A 205 -27.23 -10.87 -8.20
CA ASP A 205 -25.77 -11.02 -8.17
C ASP A 205 -25.07 -9.65 -8.22
N ARG A 206 -25.83 -8.56 -8.41
CA ARG A 206 -25.27 -7.20 -8.45
C ARG A 206 -24.77 -6.77 -7.07
N PRO A 207 -23.76 -5.89 -7.01
CA PRO A 207 -23.23 -5.38 -5.74
C PRO A 207 -24.34 -4.84 -4.83
N ASN A 208 -24.37 -5.35 -3.60
CA ASN A 208 -25.33 -4.94 -2.59
C ASN A 208 -25.02 -3.52 -2.12
N VAL A 209 -26.06 -2.69 -2.00
CA VAL A 209 -25.95 -1.29 -1.59
C VAL A 209 -25.28 -1.15 -0.22
N GLU A 210 -25.63 -2.00 0.75
CA GLU A 210 -25.08 -1.92 2.10
C GLU A 210 -23.56 -2.15 2.12
N PHE A 211 -23.04 -3.04 1.27
CA PHE A 211 -21.60 -3.25 1.16
C PHE A 211 -20.90 -2.08 0.49
N LEU A 212 -21.53 -1.48 -0.52
CA LEU A 212 -21.00 -0.30 -1.22
C LEU A 212 -20.94 0.91 -0.30
N GLU A 213 -22.00 1.17 0.46
CA GLU A 213 -22.06 2.22 1.47
C GLU A 213 -20.98 1.99 2.54
N TRP A 214 -20.89 0.77 3.07
CA TRP A 214 -19.83 0.41 4.02
C TRP A 214 -18.42 0.72 3.48
N HIS A 215 -18.15 0.37 2.22
CA HIS A 215 -16.85 0.63 1.60
C HIS A 215 -16.58 2.13 1.46
N LEU A 216 -17.58 2.90 1.03
CA LEU A 216 -17.48 4.36 0.91
C LEU A 216 -17.28 5.06 2.27
N ASP A 217 -17.89 4.54 3.33
CA ASP A 217 -17.79 5.12 4.66
C ASP A 217 -16.50 4.73 5.39
N THR A 218 -16.00 3.51 5.15
CA THR A 218 -14.93 2.92 5.97
C THR A 218 -13.58 2.85 5.27
N VAL A 219 -13.57 2.67 3.95
CA VAL A 219 -12.36 2.38 3.18
C VAL A 219 -12.01 3.53 2.24
N PHE A 220 -13.02 4.11 1.58
CA PHE A 220 -12.81 5.15 0.58
C PHE A 220 -12.17 6.40 1.18
N LYS A 221 -11.18 6.94 0.47
CA LYS A 221 -10.44 8.12 0.87
C LYS A 221 -11.02 9.34 0.16
N ALA A 222 -11.98 10.01 0.77
CA ALA A 222 -12.55 11.25 0.23
C ALA A 222 -11.49 12.36 0.04
#